data_AF-A0A793HRE2-F1
#
_entry.id   AF-A0A793HRE2-F1
#
_cell.length_a   1.000
_cell.length_b   1.000
_cell.length_c   1.000
_cell.angle_alpha   90.00
_cell.angle_beta   90.00
_cell.angle_gamma   90.00
#
_symmetry.space_group_name_H-M   'P 1'
#
loop_
_entity.id
_entity.type
_entity.pdbx_description
1 polymer ?
#
loop_
_entity_poly.entity_id
_entity_poly.type
_entity_poly.pdbx_seq_one_letter_code
_entity_poly.pdbx_strand_id
1 'polypeptide(L)'
;DGTYSDASGASENSTRWGVDKPLYKDLIGRTKAALKKNPKNVLFAVVWMQGEFDFGGTPANHAAQFGALVDKFRADLADMAGQCVGGSADGVPWICGDTTYFWKQKNEATYQTVYGSYKNKTEKNIHFVPFMTDENGVNVPTNKPEEDPDIPGIGYYGSKWRDSSATWTSQDRASHFSAWARRGIISDRLATAILRHAGRVALNAGASSTVSEVRPSSPSGAEATGITTLLSYLASESEGSLKVQGWSASGGRAEVVSDAEGTGGKAVKLTKEAGKSSWVLEYAAGNGAALLQKGGQIRCRFKVSGALAANQYVMAFYWPVSSLPQGVALTGDGGNNLLAAFYIQTDAKDLNVMYHNAKVATNNLKLGSFG
;
A
#
# COMPACT_ATOMS: atom_id res chain seq x y z
N ASP A 1 -27.62 15.88 -15.24
CA ASP A 1 -26.84 16.79 -14.38
C ASP A 1 -27.32 16.78 -12.93
N GLY A 2 -28.64 16.78 -12.69
CA GLY A 2 -29.20 16.88 -11.33
C GLY A 2 -29.13 18.32 -10.80
N THR A 3 -29.22 18.48 -9.49
CA THR A 3 -29.25 19.79 -8.82
C THR A 3 -28.33 19.80 -7.59
N TYR A 4 -27.95 20.98 -7.12
CA TYR A 4 -27.16 21.15 -5.90
C TYR A 4 -27.82 22.18 -4.98
N SER A 5 -27.80 21.90 -3.68
CA SER A 5 -28.25 22.80 -2.62
C SER A 5 -27.22 22.79 -1.50
N ASP A 6 -26.90 23.96 -0.93
CA ASP A 6 -25.98 24.05 0.22
C ASP A 6 -26.51 23.31 1.47
N ALA A 7 -27.82 23.10 1.57
CA ALA A 7 -28.44 22.42 2.71
C ALA A 7 -28.36 20.88 2.60
N SER A 8 -28.41 20.32 1.39
CA SER A 8 -28.58 18.87 1.17
C SER A 8 -27.55 18.25 0.23
N GLY A 9 -26.65 19.02 -0.36
CA GLY A 9 -25.65 18.56 -1.32
C GLY A 9 -26.22 18.32 -2.72
N ALA A 10 -25.52 17.49 -3.50
CA ALA A 10 -26.00 17.03 -4.81
C ALA A 10 -27.23 16.13 -4.69
N SER A 11 -28.19 16.27 -5.62
CA SER A 11 -29.39 15.43 -5.64
C SER A 11 -29.09 13.99 -6.08
N GLU A 12 -29.95 13.04 -5.71
CA GLU A 12 -29.80 11.61 -5.99
C GLU A 12 -29.59 11.30 -7.49
N ASN A 13 -30.21 12.07 -8.38
CA ASN A 13 -30.09 11.92 -9.83
C ASN A 13 -28.86 12.62 -10.45
N SER A 14 -27.93 13.14 -9.64
CA SER A 14 -26.68 13.72 -10.12
C SER A 14 -25.68 12.63 -10.50
N THR A 15 -25.44 12.47 -11.81
CA THR A 15 -24.63 11.38 -12.37
C THR A 15 -23.44 11.86 -13.20
N ARG A 16 -23.15 13.17 -13.21
CA ARG A 16 -22.09 13.76 -14.05
C ARG A 16 -21.09 14.57 -13.23
N TRP A 17 -19.83 14.23 -13.40
CA TRP A 17 -18.69 15.02 -12.95
C TRP A 17 -18.37 16.13 -13.97
N GLY A 18 -17.65 17.14 -13.51
CA GLY A 18 -17.23 18.29 -14.30
C GLY A 18 -17.30 19.56 -13.48
N VAL A 19 -16.54 20.58 -13.91
CA VAL A 19 -16.56 21.90 -13.29
C VAL A 19 -17.99 22.44 -13.21
N ASP A 20 -18.34 23.01 -12.06
CA ASP A 20 -19.66 23.58 -11.71
C ASP A 20 -20.86 22.61 -11.76
N LYS A 21 -20.63 21.32 -12.02
CA LYS A 21 -21.67 20.29 -11.91
C LYS A 21 -22.02 20.02 -10.45
N PRO A 22 -23.24 19.52 -10.16
CA PRO A 22 -23.66 19.25 -8.79
C PRO A 22 -22.70 18.37 -7.98
N LEU A 23 -22.17 17.28 -8.57
CA LEU A 23 -21.20 16.42 -7.88
C LEU A 23 -19.88 17.14 -7.54
N TYR A 24 -19.44 18.05 -8.41
CA TYR A 24 -18.26 18.88 -8.12
C TYR A 24 -18.53 19.84 -6.96
N LYS A 25 -19.69 20.53 -6.98
CA LYS A 25 -20.12 21.43 -5.90
C LYS A 25 -20.23 20.69 -4.56
N ASP A 26 -20.71 19.45 -4.58
CA ASP A 26 -20.77 18.58 -3.42
C ASP A 26 -19.37 18.20 -2.90
N LEU A 27 -18.46 17.81 -3.81
CA LEU A 27 -17.06 17.51 -3.47
C LEU A 27 -16.38 18.69 -2.76
N ILE A 28 -16.41 19.89 -3.34
CA ILE A 28 -15.74 21.06 -2.76
C ILE A 28 -16.47 21.55 -1.50
N GLY A 29 -17.81 21.60 -1.52
CA GLY A 29 -18.62 22.07 -0.39
C GLY A 29 -18.42 21.20 0.86
N ARG A 30 -18.45 19.87 0.71
CA ARG A 30 -18.23 18.93 1.82
C ARG A 30 -16.79 18.96 2.32
N THR A 31 -15.82 19.12 1.42
CA THR A 31 -14.40 19.27 1.81
C THR A 31 -14.21 20.51 2.67
N LYS A 32 -14.70 21.67 2.21
CA LYS A 32 -14.64 22.93 2.98
C LYS A 32 -15.36 22.83 4.32
N ALA A 33 -16.53 22.20 4.35
CA ALA A 33 -17.28 21.97 5.59
C ALA A 33 -16.49 21.12 6.59
N ALA A 34 -15.81 20.06 6.13
CA ALA A 34 -14.96 19.22 6.97
C ALA A 34 -13.75 20.00 7.53
N LEU A 35 -13.10 20.84 6.73
CA LEU A 35 -11.97 21.67 7.17
C LEU A 35 -12.40 22.76 8.16
N LYS A 36 -13.50 23.47 7.87
CA LYS A 36 -14.05 24.52 8.73
C LYS A 36 -14.48 24.01 10.12
N LYS A 37 -14.83 22.73 10.23
CA LYS A 37 -15.29 22.13 11.50
C LYS A 37 -14.24 22.19 12.60
N ASN A 38 -12.95 22.14 12.27
CA ASN A 38 -11.86 22.29 13.22
C ASN A 38 -10.61 22.83 12.50
N PRO A 39 -10.02 23.96 12.94
CA PRO A 39 -8.84 24.54 12.30
C PRO A 39 -7.60 23.62 12.33
N LYS A 40 -7.58 22.57 13.16
CA LYS A 40 -6.53 21.54 13.17
C LYS A 40 -6.74 20.43 12.15
N ASN A 41 -7.88 20.38 11.47
CA ASN A 41 -8.11 19.40 10.40
C ASN A 41 -7.18 19.72 9.22
N VAL A 42 -6.62 18.67 8.62
CA VAL A 42 -5.75 18.78 7.45
C VAL A 42 -6.29 17.89 6.34
N LEU A 43 -6.51 18.46 5.16
CA LEU A 43 -6.80 17.71 3.94
C LEU A 43 -5.53 16.99 3.49
N PHE A 44 -5.53 15.67 3.64
CA PHE A 44 -4.34 14.85 3.45
C PHE A 44 -4.20 14.32 2.02
N ALA A 45 -5.30 13.95 1.37
CA ALA A 45 -5.34 13.47 -0.01
C ALA A 45 -6.77 13.52 -0.55
N VAL A 46 -6.90 13.48 -1.87
CA VAL A 46 -8.17 13.14 -2.55
C VAL A 46 -8.01 11.74 -3.13
N VAL A 47 -8.83 10.78 -2.71
CA VAL A 47 -8.88 9.45 -3.31
C VAL A 47 -9.93 9.46 -4.42
N TRP A 48 -9.51 9.19 -5.65
CA TRP A 48 -10.33 9.26 -6.84
C TRP A 48 -10.36 7.92 -7.57
N MET A 49 -11.54 7.33 -7.75
CA MET A 49 -11.75 6.11 -8.51
C MET A 49 -12.95 6.33 -9.43
N GLN A 50 -12.69 6.66 -10.69
CA GLN A 50 -13.72 6.96 -11.66
C GLN A 50 -13.16 6.75 -13.07
N GLY A 51 -14.03 6.36 -14.00
CA GLY A 51 -13.72 6.33 -15.44
C GLY A 51 -14.48 5.24 -16.19
N GLU A 52 -15.02 4.25 -15.49
CA GLU A 52 -15.71 3.08 -16.05
C GLU A 52 -16.81 3.45 -17.06
N PHE A 53 -17.66 4.40 -16.70
CA PHE A 53 -18.78 4.81 -17.54
C PHE A 53 -18.39 5.76 -18.67
N ASP A 54 -17.20 6.38 -18.61
CA ASP A 54 -16.69 7.16 -19.75
C ASP A 54 -16.33 6.26 -20.93
N PHE A 55 -16.25 4.93 -20.73
CA PHE A 55 -15.99 3.98 -21.80
C PHE A 55 -17.06 4.02 -22.90
N GLY A 56 -18.32 4.18 -22.50
CA GLY A 56 -19.46 4.34 -23.42
C GLY A 56 -19.79 5.79 -23.76
N GLY A 57 -19.02 6.76 -23.24
CA GLY A 57 -19.24 8.18 -23.40
C GLY A 57 -18.30 8.81 -24.43
N THR A 58 -17.54 9.82 -24.00
CA THR A 58 -16.50 10.47 -24.83
C THR A 58 -15.11 10.29 -24.19
N PRO A 59 -14.50 9.10 -24.26
CA PRO A 59 -13.22 8.80 -23.59
C PRO A 59 -12.12 9.82 -23.85
N ALA A 60 -12.04 10.34 -25.09
CA ALA A 60 -11.03 11.31 -25.49
C ALA A 60 -11.09 12.63 -24.69
N ASN A 61 -12.26 12.99 -24.15
CA ASN A 61 -12.44 14.20 -23.36
C ASN A 61 -12.09 14.00 -21.87
N HIS A 62 -12.00 12.75 -21.40
CA HIS A 62 -11.86 12.42 -19.98
C HIS A 62 -10.66 13.12 -19.35
N ALA A 63 -9.48 13.02 -19.97
CA ALA A 63 -8.25 13.58 -19.44
C ALA A 63 -8.32 15.11 -19.24
N ALA A 64 -8.89 15.81 -20.22
CA ALA A 64 -9.05 17.26 -20.17
C ALA A 64 -10.07 17.69 -19.11
N GLN A 65 -11.21 17.00 -19.04
CA GLN A 65 -12.27 17.29 -18.07
C GLN A 65 -11.84 16.99 -16.63
N PHE A 66 -11.15 15.88 -16.41
CA PHE A 66 -10.56 15.55 -15.11
C PHE A 66 -9.51 16.59 -14.70
N GLY A 67 -8.61 16.97 -15.62
CA GLY A 67 -7.61 18.02 -15.35
C GLY A 67 -8.24 19.35 -14.92
N ALA A 68 -9.28 19.80 -15.65
CA ALA A 68 -10.02 21.01 -15.29
C ALA A 68 -10.69 20.91 -13.92
N LEU A 69 -11.22 19.73 -13.56
CA LEU A 69 -11.83 19.49 -12.26
C LEU A 69 -10.81 19.61 -11.12
N VAL A 70 -9.62 18.99 -11.28
CA VAL A 70 -8.53 19.09 -10.29
C VAL A 70 -8.05 20.53 -10.13
N ASP A 71 -7.81 21.22 -11.24
CA ASP A 71 -7.33 22.60 -11.24
C ASP A 71 -8.37 23.52 -10.54
N LYS A 72 -9.67 23.34 -10.83
CA LYS A 72 -10.74 24.09 -10.17
C LYS A 72 -10.86 23.76 -8.68
N PHE A 73 -10.78 22.48 -8.28
CA PHE A 73 -10.81 22.07 -6.87
C PHE A 73 -9.71 22.74 -6.05
N ARG A 74 -8.50 22.82 -6.62
CA ARG A 74 -7.37 23.47 -5.96
C ARG A 74 -7.54 24.98 -5.85
N ALA A 75 -7.97 25.63 -6.93
CA ALA A 75 -8.28 27.05 -6.93
C ALA A 75 -9.34 27.40 -5.87
N ASP A 76 -10.40 26.59 -5.78
CA ASP A 76 -11.47 26.81 -4.82
C ASP A 76 -11.04 26.54 -3.37
N LEU A 77 -9.95 25.80 -3.12
CA LEU A 77 -9.39 25.57 -1.78
C LEU A 77 -8.32 26.60 -1.36
N ALA A 78 -8.02 27.61 -2.17
CA ALA A 78 -6.95 28.56 -1.89
C ALA A 78 -7.13 29.29 -0.54
N ASP A 79 -8.37 29.59 -0.14
CA ASP A 79 -8.71 30.22 1.15
C ASP A 79 -8.49 29.30 2.36
N MET A 80 -8.29 28.00 2.13
CA MET A 80 -8.05 26.98 3.16
C MET A 80 -6.68 26.29 3.00
N ALA A 81 -5.75 26.90 2.26
CA ALA A 81 -4.43 26.32 1.97
C ALA A 81 -3.63 25.92 3.22
N GLY A 82 -3.76 26.67 4.33
CA GLY A 82 -3.11 26.34 5.60
C GLY A 82 -3.59 25.04 6.24
N GLN A 83 -4.75 24.53 5.82
CA GLN A 83 -5.31 23.24 6.22
C GLN A 83 -5.14 22.17 5.13
N CYS A 84 -4.29 22.41 4.12
CA CYS A 84 -3.88 21.40 3.16
C CYS A 84 -2.51 20.84 3.53
N VAL A 85 -2.27 19.55 3.28
CA VAL A 85 -0.93 18.98 3.48
C VAL A 85 0.12 19.75 2.66
N GLY A 86 1.22 20.14 3.28
CA GLY A 86 2.24 21.00 2.67
C GLY A 86 1.86 22.48 2.57
N GLY A 87 0.77 22.92 3.19
CA GLY A 87 0.36 24.33 3.24
C GLY A 87 -0.16 24.89 1.91
N SER A 88 -0.48 24.02 0.95
CA SER A 88 -1.02 24.40 -0.36
C SER A 88 -1.99 23.36 -0.88
N ALA A 89 -3.03 23.78 -1.60
CA ALA A 89 -3.94 22.88 -2.30
C ALA A 89 -3.23 22.07 -3.40
N ASP A 90 -2.14 22.59 -3.98
CA ASP A 90 -1.28 21.84 -4.92
C ASP A 90 -0.52 20.71 -4.21
N GLY A 91 -0.22 20.90 -2.92
CA GLY A 91 0.43 19.91 -2.05
C GLY A 91 -0.45 18.70 -1.76
N VAL A 92 -1.77 18.80 -1.91
CA VAL A 92 -2.71 17.69 -1.73
C VAL A 92 -2.62 16.72 -2.90
N PRO A 93 -2.17 15.46 -2.68
CA PRO A 93 -2.10 14.48 -3.74
C PRO A 93 -3.49 13.97 -4.11
N TRP A 94 -3.70 13.83 -5.41
CA TRP A 94 -4.84 13.09 -5.97
C TRP A 94 -4.39 11.66 -6.23
N ILE A 95 -4.91 10.74 -5.43
CA ILE A 95 -4.61 9.31 -5.49
C ILE A 95 -5.67 8.65 -6.38
N CYS A 96 -5.32 8.49 -7.66
CA CYS A 96 -6.19 7.95 -8.69
C CYS A 96 -6.06 6.43 -8.75
N GLY A 97 -7.04 5.73 -8.19
CA GLY A 97 -7.11 4.28 -8.21
C GLY A 97 -7.50 3.72 -9.58
N ASP A 98 -6.95 2.56 -9.91
CA ASP A 98 -7.29 1.77 -11.08
C ASP A 98 -8.70 1.16 -10.98
N THR A 99 -9.09 0.38 -11.99
CA THR A 99 -10.37 -0.34 -12.04
C THR A 99 -10.17 -1.86 -12.10
N THR A 100 -11.27 -2.62 -12.12
CA THR A 100 -11.22 -4.08 -12.21
C THR A 100 -10.69 -4.53 -13.56
N TYR A 101 -10.16 -5.76 -13.63
CA TYR A 101 -9.70 -6.34 -14.89
C TYR A 101 -10.81 -6.40 -15.96
N PHE A 102 -12.08 -6.49 -15.54
CA PHE A 102 -13.25 -6.54 -16.41
C PHE A 102 -13.30 -5.35 -17.36
N TRP A 103 -13.08 -4.13 -16.86
CA TRP A 103 -13.16 -2.93 -17.68
C TRP A 103 -12.05 -2.87 -18.72
N LYS A 104 -10.82 -3.26 -18.34
CA LYS A 104 -9.72 -3.36 -19.31
C LYS A 104 -10.00 -4.39 -20.40
N GLN A 105 -10.53 -5.56 -20.04
CA GLN A 105 -10.90 -6.60 -21.00
C GLN A 105 -12.07 -6.18 -21.90
N LYS A 106 -13.02 -5.39 -21.37
CA LYS A 106 -14.15 -4.87 -22.12
C LYS A 106 -13.71 -3.96 -23.27
N ASN A 107 -12.73 -3.08 -23.03
CA ASN A 107 -12.10 -2.28 -24.09
C ASN A 107 -10.73 -1.74 -23.62
N GLU A 108 -9.65 -2.37 -24.08
CA GLU A 108 -8.30 -2.00 -23.67
C GLU A 108 -7.89 -0.62 -24.20
N ALA A 109 -8.24 -0.28 -25.45
CA ALA A 109 -7.90 1.02 -26.03
C ALA A 109 -8.56 2.18 -25.26
N THR A 110 -9.82 2.00 -24.88
CA THR A 110 -10.55 2.98 -24.08
C THR A 110 -10.03 3.02 -22.64
N TYR A 111 -9.65 1.88 -22.05
CA TYR A 111 -8.96 1.85 -20.77
C TYR A 111 -7.66 2.66 -20.81
N GLN A 112 -6.81 2.50 -21.83
CA GLN A 112 -5.58 3.31 -21.95
C GLN A 112 -5.88 4.80 -22.13
N THR A 113 -6.96 5.13 -22.85
CA THR A 113 -7.39 6.53 -23.03
C THR A 113 -7.83 7.16 -21.71
N VAL A 114 -8.61 6.44 -20.90
CA VAL A 114 -9.18 6.94 -19.63
C VAL A 114 -8.18 6.79 -18.48
N TYR A 115 -7.87 5.55 -18.09
CA TYR A 115 -7.00 5.25 -16.94
C TYR A 115 -5.52 5.48 -17.22
N GLY A 116 -5.08 5.31 -18.47
CA GLY A 116 -3.72 5.69 -18.86
C GLY A 116 -3.50 7.20 -18.71
N SER A 117 -4.55 8.02 -18.79
CA SER A 117 -4.45 9.46 -18.57
C SER A 117 -4.14 9.86 -17.12
N TYR A 118 -4.39 9.00 -16.14
CA TYR A 118 -3.98 9.25 -14.74
C TYR A 118 -2.49 9.05 -14.51
N LYS A 119 -1.81 8.31 -15.40
CA LYS A 119 -0.38 8.03 -15.30
C LYS A 119 0.44 9.26 -15.70
N ASN A 120 1.66 9.35 -15.18
CA ASN A 120 2.65 10.39 -15.53
C ASN A 120 2.20 11.84 -15.27
N LYS A 121 1.27 12.06 -14.34
CA LYS A 121 0.83 13.41 -13.90
C LYS A 121 1.42 13.82 -12.55
N THR A 122 2.61 13.31 -12.22
CA THR A 122 3.27 13.54 -10.92
C THR A 122 3.61 15.02 -10.69
N GLU A 123 3.88 15.78 -11.76
CA GLU A 123 4.06 17.24 -11.72
C GLU A 123 2.82 17.99 -11.21
N LYS A 124 1.62 17.45 -11.46
CA LYS A 124 0.35 17.93 -10.92
C LYS A 124 0.00 17.25 -9.60
N ASN A 125 0.93 16.51 -8.98
CA ASN A 125 0.69 15.74 -7.75
C ASN A 125 -0.50 14.76 -7.88
N ILE A 126 -0.67 14.18 -9.07
CA ILE A 126 -1.65 13.14 -9.37
C ILE A 126 -0.90 11.82 -9.51
N HIS A 127 -1.32 10.81 -8.76
CA HIS A 127 -0.62 9.52 -8.64
C HIS A 127 -1.56 8.38 -8.93
N PHE A 128 -1.21 7.56 -9.92
CA PHE A 128 -1.96 6.37 -10.29
C PHE A 128 -1.63 5.19 -9.36
N VAL A 129 -2.65 4.48 -8.87
CA VAL A 129 -2.51 3.31 -8.01
C VAL A 129 -3.08 2.08 -8.69
N PRO A 130 -2.25 1.10 -9.11
CA PRO A 130 -2.72 -0.08 -9.81
C PRO A 130 -3.50 -1.02 -8.89
N PHE A 131 -4.60 -1.59 -9.38
CA PHE A 131 -5.44 -2.54 -8.64
C PHE A 131 -5.75 -3.81 -9.41
N MET A 132 -5.47 -3.91 -10.71
CA MET A 132 -5.92 -5.06 -11.48
C MET A 132 -5.39 -6.39 -10.97
N THR A 133 -4.12 -6.44 -10.59
CA THR A 133 -3.48 -7.67 -10.11
C THR A 133 -2.79 -7.47 -8.78
N ASP A 134 -2.69 -8.54 -8.00
CA ASP A 134 -1.81 -8.64 -6.84
C ASP A 134 -0.33 -8.65 -7.25
N GLU A 135 0.56 -8.86 -6.27
CA GLU A 135 2.00 -8.88 -6.49
C GLU A 135 2.48 -10.09 -7.32
N ASN A 136 1.63 -11.11 -7.48
CA ASN A 136 1.90 -12.35 -8.22
C ASN A 136 1.28 -12.35 -9.62
N GLY A 137 0.62 -11.25 -10.02
CA GLY A 137 -0.07 -11.16 -11.30
C GLY A 137 -1.48 -11.79 -11.31
N VAL A 138 -1.99 -12.20 -10.16
CA VAL A 138 -3.35 -12.73 -10.02
C VAL A 138 -4.34 -11.57 -9.97
N ASN A 139 -5.45 -11.68 -10.69
CA ASN A 139 -6.48 -10.63 -10.68
C ASN A 139 -6.99 -10.36 -9.26
N VAL A 140 -7.12 -9.09 -8.90
CA VAL A 140 -7.73 -8.70 -7.64
C VAL A 140 -9.22 -9.08 -7.66
N PRO A 141 -9.71 -9.75 -6.59
CA PRO A 141 -11.07 -10.27 -6.54
C PRO A 141 -12.18 -9.25 -6.81
N THR A 142 -13.16 -9.68 -7.61
CA THR A 142 -14.37 -8.92 -7.92
C THR A 142 -15.59 -9.52 -7.23
N ASN A 143 -16.78 -8.91 -7.41
CA ASN A 143 -18.05 -9.46 -6.94
C ASN A 143 -18.52 -10.69 -7.74
N LYS A 144 -17.66 -11.30 -8.55
CA LYS A 144 -17.89 -12.64 -9.08
C LYS A 144 -17.92 -13.66 -7.94
N PRO A 145 -18.98 -14.49 -7.83
CA PRO A 145 -19.10 -15.48 -6.76
C PRO A 145 -17.87 -16.38 -6.54
N GLU A 146 -17.17 -16.73 -7.61
CA GLU A 146 -15.97 -17.59 -7.58
C GLU A 146 -14.73 -16.89 -7.04
N GLU A 147 -14.69 -15.56 -7.15
CA GLU A 147 -13.57 -14.71 -6.68
C GLU A 147 -13.79 -14.19 -5.26
N ASP A 148 -15.03 -14.23 -4.76
CA ASP A 148 -15.42 -13.75 -3.43
C ASP A 148 -16.08 -14.86 -2.60
N PRO A 149 -15.30 -15.86 -2.14
CA PRO A 149 -15.82 -16.99 -1.38
C PRO A 149 -16.19 -16.60 0.05
N ASP A 150 -17.06 -17.40 0.67
CA ASP A 150 -17.34 -17.31 2.10
C ASP A 150 -16.08 -17.64 2.92
N ILE A 151 -15.94 -16.96 4.06
CA ILE A 151 -14.98 -17.30 5.11
C ILE A 151 -15.78 -17.44 6.43
N PRO A 152 -16.41 -18.61 6.66
CA PRO A 152 -17.35 -18.80 7.76
C PRO A 152 -16.72 -18.56 9.14
N GLY A 153 -15.43 -18.87 9.29
CA GLY A 153 -14.70 -18.70 10.56
C GLY A 153 -14.67 -17.26 11.08
N ILE A 154 -14.92 -16.26 10.22
CA ILE A 154 -15.02 -14.84 10.60
C ILE A 154 -16.40 -14.24 10.28
N GLY A 155 -17.39 -15.08 9.98
CA GLY A 155 -18.73 -14.64 9.61
C GLY A 155 -18.80 -13.84 8.30
N TYR A 156 -17.79 -13.97 7.43
CA TYR A 156 -17.81 -13.33 6.12
C TYR A 156 -18.53 -14.24 5.12
N TYR A 157 -19.64 -13.75 4.58
CA TYR A 157 -20.37 -14.40 3.49
C TYR A 157 -20.17 -13.58 2.22
N GLY A 158 -19.59 -14.22 1.21
CA GLY A 158 -19.19 -13.59 -0.02
C GLY A 158 -20.36 -13.29 -0.95
N SER A 159 -20.04 -12.81 -2.14
CA SER A 159 -21.03 -12.24 -3.06
C SER A 159 -22.00 -13.25 -3.68
N LYS A 160 -21.78 -14.57 -3.52
CA LYS A 160 -22.65 -15.62 -4.08
C LYS A 160 -24.10 -15.57 -3.56
N TRP A 161 -24.31 -15.01 -2.36
CA TRP A 161 -25.64 -14.89 -1.72
C TRP A 161 -26.47 -13.74 -2.28
N ARG A 162 -25.91 -12.98 -3.24
CA ARG A 162 -26.59 -11.94 -4.03
C ARG A 162 -26.84 -12.56 -5.40
N ASP A 163 -27.97 -13.23 -5.57
CA ASP A 163 -28.26 -14.14 -6.70
C ASP A 163 -29.21 -13.56 -7.76
N SER A 164 -29.70 -12.34 -7.55
CA SER A 164 -30.74 -11.73 -8.37
C SER A 164 -30.60 -10.21 -8.44
N SER A 165 -31.24 -9.58 -9.42
CA SER A 165 -31.25 -8.11 -9.58
C SER A 165 -31.89 -7.36 -8.42
N ALA A 166 -32.69 -8.02 -7.60
CA ALA A 166 -33.22 -7.46 -6.36
C ALA A 166 -32.15 -7.34 -5.26
N THR A 167 -31.07 -8.10 -5.36
CA THR A 167 -30.07 -8.21 -4.29
C THR A 167 -28.68 -7.75 -4.71
N TRP A 168 -28.26 -7.95 -5.97
CA TRP A 168 -26.96 -7.49 -6.49
C TRP A 168 -26.99 -6.04 -6.98
N THR A 169 -25.82 -5.43 -7.15
CA THR A 169 -25.68 -4.05 -7.64
C THR A 169 -25.71 -3.96 -9.17
N SER A 170 -25.13 -4.93 -9.86
CA SER A 170 -24.99 -4.94 -11.31
C SER A 170 -24.96 -6.38 -11.82
N GLN A 171 -25.53 -6.61 -13.01
CA GLN A 171 -25.49 -7.92 -13.65
C GLN A 171 -24.04 -8.34 -13.98
N ASP A 172 -23.21 -7.41 -14.45
CA ASP A 172 -21.78 -7.65 -14.66
C ASP A 172 -21.05 -7.75 -13.31
N ARG A 173 -20.99 -8.95 -12.75
CA ARG A 173 -20.43 -9.19 -11.41
C ARG A 173 -18.97 -8.79 -11.26
N ALA A 174 -18.17 -8.92 -12.33
CA ALA A 174 -16.76 -8.52 -12.31
C ALA A 174 -16.51 -7.02 -12.48
N SER A 175 -17.54 -6.22 -12.76
CA SER A 175 -17.38 -4.77 -12.93
C SER A 175 -17.02 -4.04 -11.63
N HIS A 176 -17.16 -4.69 -10.47
CA HIS A 176 -16.87 -4.11 -9.16
C HIS A 176 -15.95 -5.02 -8.34
N PHE A 177 -14.96 -4.43 -7.66
CA PHE A 177 -14.15 -5.13 -6.67
C PHE A 177 -14.98 -5.69 -5.51
N SER A 178 -14.58 -6.85 -4.99
CA SER A 178 -15.24 -7.51 -3.86
C SER A 178 -15.11 -6.74 -2.55
N ALA A 179 -15.97 -7.05 -1.58
CA ALA A 179 -15.84 -6.49 -0.24
C ALA A 179 -14.51 -6.92 0.42
N TRP A 180 -14.05 -8.15 0.16
CA TRP A 180 -12.75 -8.64 0.62
C TRP A 180 -11.59 -7.84 0.06
N ALA A 181 -11.55 -7.62 -1.27
CA ALA A 181 -10.51 -6.85 -1.93
C ALA A 181 -10.45 -5.39 -1.42
N ARG A 182 -11.61 -4.79 -1.15
CA ARG A 182 -11.72 -3.43 -0.59
C ARG A 182 -11.17 -3.30 0.83
N ARG A 183 -11.30 -4.34 1.65
CA ARG A 183 -10.76 -4.37 3.02
C ARG A 183 -9.27 -4.71 3.08
N GLY A 184 -8.75 -5.36 2.04
CA GLY A 184 -7.33 -5.73 1.92
C GLY A 184 -6.60 -4.87 0.91
N ILE A 185 -6.27 -5.49 -0.23
CA ILE A 185 -5.29 -4.96 -1.19
C ILE A 185 -5.61 -3.55 -1.71
N ILE A 186 -6.89 -3.18 -1.90
CA ILE A 186 -7.27 -1.85 -2.41
C ILE A 186 -6.96 -0.79 -1.36
N SER A 187 -7.44 -0.99 -0.13
CA SER A 187 -7.17 -0.06 0.98
C SER A 187 -5.67 0.02 1.30
N ASP A 188 -4.97 -1.11 1.26
CA ASP A 188 -3.52 -1.16 1.53
C ASP A 188 -2.73 -0.33 0.52
N ARG A 189 -3.04 -0.48 -0.78
CA ARG A 189 -2.38 0.26 -1.85
C ARG A 189 -2.72 1.76 -1.82
N LEU A 190 -3.98 2.11 -1.55
CA LEU A 190 -4.39 3.51 -1.36
C LEU A 190 -3.68 4.15 -0.16
N ALA A 191 -3.69 3.48 1.01
CA ALA A 191 -3.03 3.97 2.21
C ALA A 191 -1.53 4.14 1.99
N THR A 192 -0.89 3.17 1.31
CA THR A 192 0.53 3.26 0.95
C THR A 192 0.82 4.47 0.05
N ALA A 193 -0.01 4.71 -0.96
CA ALA A 193 0.14 5.87 -1.84
C ALA A 193 -0.06 7.19 -1.08
N ILE A 194 -1.08 7.27 -0.23
CA ILE A 194 -1.34 8.42 0.63
C ILE A 194 -0.13 8.71 1.53
N LEU A 195 0.38 7.70 2.26
CA LEU A 195 1.55 7.86 3.12
C LEU A 195 2.81 8.28 2.33
N ARG A 196 2.99 7.73 1.12
CA ARG A 196 4.12 8.06 0.26
C ARG A 196 4.08 9.50 -0.24
N HIS A 197 2.90 10.01 -0.61
CA HIS A 197 2.77 11.28 -1.32
C HIS A 197 2.36 12.45 -0.42
N ALA A 198 1.56 12.21 0.62
CA ALA A 198 1.20 13.22 1.62
C ALA A 198 2.11 13.16 2.85
N GLY A 199 2.43 11.96 3.34
CA GLY A 199 3.19 11.77 4.58
C GLY A 199 4.63 12.31 4.53
N ARG A 200 5.29 12.22 3.37
CA ARG A 200 6.63 12.81 3.17
C ARG A 200 6.63 14.34 3.23
N VAL A 201 5.55 14.99 2.78
CA VAL A 201 5.42 16.45 2.78
C VAL A 201 5.06 16.96 4.18
N ALA A 202 4.22 16.23 4.92
CA ALA A 202 3.86 16.56 6.31
C ALA A 202 5.07 16.50 7.26
N LEU A 203 6.03 15.60 7.03
CA LEU A 203 7.27 15.52 7.81
C LEU A 203 8.25 16.67 7.50
N ASN A 204 8.30 17.14 6.25
CA ASN A 204 9.20 18.22 5.84
C ASN A 204 8.67 19.62 6.17
N ALA A 205 7.36 19.81 6.26
CA ALA A 205 6.74 21.09 6.64
C ALA A 205 6.90 21.44 8.13
N GLY A 206 7.42 20.53 8.96
CA GLY A 206 7.69 20.74 10.38
C GLY A 206 9.08 21.29 10.73
N ALA A 207 9.97 21.51 9.75
CA ALA A 207 11.34 21.98 9.98
C ALA A 207 11.51 23.47 9.65
N SER A 208 10.80 24.34 10.38
CA SER A 208 11.20 25.74 10.51
C SER A 208 10.86 26.23 11.91
N SER A 209 11.77 25.99 12.84
CA SER A 209 11.90 26.78 14.06
C SER A 209 13.35 26.71 14.52
N THR A 210 14.07 27.81 14.34
CA THR A 210 15.36 28.07 14.97
C THR A 210 15.13 28.33 16.46
N VAL A 211 15.37 27.33 17.34
CA VAL A 211 15.80 27.57 18.73
C VAL A 211 16.65 26.38 19.22
N SER A 212 17.71 26.74 19.93
CA SER A 212 18.92 26.05 20.35
C SER A 212 18.82 24.70 21.07
N GLU A 213 19.94 23.97 21.02
CA GLU A 213 20.28 22.76 21.79
C GLU A 213 19.75 22.75 23.22
N VAL A 214 18.97 21.72 23.58
CA VAL A 214 19.18 20.88 24.79
C VAL A 214 18.57 19.48 24.54
N ARG A 215 19.37 18.42 24.72
CA ARG A 215 18.92 17.05 25.03
C ARG A 215 19.31 16.78 26.49
N PRO A 216 18.71 15.85 27.28
CA PRO A 216 17.62 14.90 26.97
C PRO A 216 16.51 14.80 28.04
N SER A 217 15.28 14.45 27.62
CA SER A 217 14.42 13.50 28.34
C SER A 217 13.19 13.12 27.47
N SER A 218 12.89 11.83 27.42
CA SER A 218 11.65 11.24 26.89
C SER A 218 10.97 10.48 28.06
N PRO A 219 9.73 9.95 27.95
CA PRO A 219 8.66 10.15 26.94
C PRO A 219 7.24 10.37 27.53
N SER A 220 6.36 11.10 26.83
CA SER A 220 4.90 10.85 26.69
C SER A 220 4.28 12.01 25.90
N GLY A 221 3.36 11.89 24.96
CA GLY A 221 2.65 10.78 24.35
C GLY A 221 1.72 11.43 23.33
N ALA A 222 1.98 11.22 22.04
CA ALA A 222 1.08 11.58 20.95
C ALA A 222 1.22 10.49 19.89
N GLU A 223 0.23 9.61 19.82
CA GLU A 223 0.22 8.51 18.87
C GLU A 223 -0.03 9.05 17.46
N ALA A 224 1.03 9.12 16.67
CA ALA A 224 0.93 9.29 15.23
C ALA A 224 0.39 7.97 14.62
N THR A 225 -0.83 8.01 14.09
CA THR A 225 -1.51 6.89 13.41
C THR A 225 -1.00 6.71 11.98
N GLY A 226 0.31 6.53 11.80
CA GLY A 226 0.95 6.16 10.53
C GLY A 226 1.88 4.97 10.72
N ILE A 227 2.09 4.15 9.69
CA ILE A 227 3.08 3.07 9.72
C ILE A 227 4.47 3.72 9.85
N THR A 228 5.08 3.59 11.02
CA THR A 228 6.45 4.05 11.25
C THR A 228 7.44 2.97 10.85
N THR A 229 8.48 3.33 10.10
CA THR A 229 9.58 2.41 9.77
C THR A 229 10.41 2.13 11.03
N LEU A 230 10.36 0.89 11.54
CA LEU A 230 11.24 0.45 12.62
C LEU A 230 12.68 0.24 12.10
N LEU A 231 12.80 -0.40 10.94
CA LEU A 231 14.06 -0.62 10.23
C LEU A 231 13.78 -0.77 8.74
N SER A 232 14.76 -0.44 7.91
CA SER A 232 14.68 -0.64 6.46
C SER A 232 16.06 -0.83 5.85
N TYR A 233 16.08 -1.54 4.73
CA TYR A 233 17.18 -1.54 3.77
C TYR A 233 16.63 -1.30 2.37
N LEU A 234 17.18 -0.33 1.64
CA LEU A 234 16.86 -0.06 0.24
C LEU A 234 18.14 0.03 -0.59
N ALA A 235 18.26 -0.82 -1.61
CA ALA A 235 19.44 -0.83 -2.50
C ALA A 235 19.62 0.47 -3.30
N SER A 236 18.56 1.26 -3.47
CA SER A 236 18.59 2.56 -4.15
C SER A 236 18.95 3.74 -3.24
N GLU A 237 19.00 3.56 -1.93
CA GLU A 237 19.32 4.61 -0.96
C GLU A 237 20.79 4.51 -0.54
N SER A 238 21.44 5.66 -0.34
CA SER A 238 22.84 5.73 0.12
C SER A 238 23.78 4.80 -0.66
N GLU A 239 23.65 4.78 -1.99
CA GLU A 239 24.40 3.90 -2.89
C GLU A 239 24.29 2.40 -2.56
N GLY A 240 23.20 1.98 -1.91
CA GLY A 240 22.95 0.61 -1.47
C GLY A 240 23.82 0.16 -0.29
N SER A 241 24.52 1.08 0.38
CA SER A 241 25.43 0.76 1.48
C SER A 241 24.68 0.31 2.74
N LEU A 242 24.77 -0.99 3.04
CA LEU A 242 24.25 -1.60 4.28
C LEU A 242 24.73 -0.85 5.52
N LYS A 243 26.03 -0.55 5.60
CA LYS A 243 26.65 0.11 6.75
C LYS A 243 26.09 1.51 6.98
N VAL A 244 25.92 2.31 5.92
CA VAL A 244 25.35 3.66 6.04
C VAL A 244 23.89 3.61 6.49
N GLN A 245 23.16 2.58 6.06
CA GLN A 245 21.78 2.34 6.46
C GLN A 245 21.66 1.65 7.84
N GLY A 246 22.75 1.48 8.59
CA GLY A 246 22.74 0.96 9.96
C GLY A 246 22.78 -0.56 10.09
N TRP A 247 23.00 -1.29 9.00
CA TRP A 247 23.11 -2.75 9.01
C TRP A 247 24.55 -3.20 9.25
N SER A 248 24.70 -4.23 10.07
CA SER A 248 25.94 -4.98 10.21
C SER A 248 25.92 -6.19 9.29
N ALA A 249 26.98 -6.39 8.51
CA ALA A 249 27.10 -7.52 7.59
C ALA A 249 28.32 -8.34 7.97
N SER A 250 28.16 -9.67 8.03
CA SER A 250 29.26 -10.60 8.28
C SER A 250 29.13 -11.84 7.41
N GLY A 251 30.26 -12.45 7.04
CA GLY A 251 30.30 -13.60 6.13
C GLY A 251 29.86 -13.28 4.70
N GLY A 252 30.33 -14.07 3.74
CA GLY A 252 30.02 -13.89 2.32
C GLY A 252 30.40 -12.51 1.76
N ARG A 253 29.64 -12.06 0.75
CA ARG A 253 29.84 -10.80 0.02
C ARG A 253 28.49 -10.16 -0.30
N ALA A 254 28.38 -8.86 -0.06
CA ALA A 254 27.25 -8.03 -0.49
C ALA A 254 27.74 -7.05 -1.57
N GLU A 255 27.15 -7.11 -2.76
CA GLU A 255 27.54 -6.29 -3.90
C GLU A 255 26.33 -5.55 -4.46
N VAL A 256 26.40 -4.22 -4.55
CA VAL A 256 25.33 -3.42 -5.15
C VAL A 256 25.44 -3.55 -6.68
N VAL A 257 24.35 -3.98 -7.31
CA VAL A 257 24.26 -4.24 -8.75
C VAL A 257 23.13 -3.43 -9.37
N SER A 258 23.22 -3.21 -10.67
CA SER A 258 22.10 -2.68 -11.45
C SER A 258 21.15 -3.83 -11.81
N ASP A 259 19.86 -3.67 -11.54
CA ASP A 259 18.79 -4.58 -11.96
C ASP A 259 17.57 -3.72 -12.35
N ALA A 260 17.13 -3.82 -13.61
CA ALA A 260 16.10 -2.95 -14.16
C ALA A 260 14.73 -3.09 -13.46
N GLU A 261 14.46 -4.24 -12.85
CA GLU A 261 13.24 -4.50 -12.09
C GLU A 261 13.38 -4.10 -10.61
N GLY A 262 14.61 -3.79 -10.18
CA GLY A 262 14.93 -3.24 -8.87
C GLY A 262 14.36 -1.83 -8.69
N THR A 263 13.99 -1.48 -7.46
CA THR A 263 13.63 -0.09 -7.14
C THR A 263 14.84 0.81 -7.40
N GLY A 264 14.65 1.89 -8.16
CA GLY A 264 15.76 2.75 -8.61
C GLY A 264 16.75 2.06 -9.56
N GLY A 265 16.38 0.94 -10.16
CA GLY A 265 17.26 0.16 -11.03
C GLY A 265 18.40 -0.54 -10.27
N LYS A 266 18.27 -0.75 -8.96
CA LYS A 266 19.33 -1.28 -8.08
C LYS A 266 18.86 -2.48 -7.26
N ALA A 267 19.81 -3.36 -6.95
CA ALA A 267 19.66 -4.45 -5.99
C ALA A 267 21.00 -4.68 -5.24
N VAL A 268 20.96 -5.39 -4.11
CA VAL A 268 22.17 -5.94 -3.48
C VAL A 268 22.20 -7.44 -3.69
N LYS A 269 23.25 -7.92 -4.34
CA LYS A 269 23.51 -9.33 -4.56
C LYS A 269 24.30 -9.88 -3.38
N LEU A 270 23.72 -10.87 -2.70
CA LEU A 270 24.34 -11.57 -1.57
C LEU A 270 24.88 -12.92 -2.05
N THR A 271 26.17 -13.18 -1.83
CA THR A 271 26.81 -14.44 -2.18
C THR A 271 27.72 -14.91 -1.05
N LYS A 272 28.10 -16.19 -1.09
CA LYS A 272 29.18 -16.74 -0.27
C LYS A 272 29.92 -17.80 -1.07
N GLU A 273 31.17 -18.04 -0.72
CA GLU A 273 31.87 -19.23 -1.19
C GLU A 273 31.33 -20.47 -0.47
N ALA A 274 31.13 -21.57 -1.21
CA ALA A 274 30.68 -22.82 -0.64
C ALA A 274 31.70 -23.35 0.38
N GLY A 275 31.21 -23.88 1.51
CA GLY A 275 32.05 -24.35 2.62
C GLY A 275 32.61 -23.26 3.53
N LYS A 276 32.50 -21.97 3.18
CA LYS A 276 32.78 -20.84 4.10
C LYS A 276 31.54 -20.45 4.90
N SER A 277 31.75 -19.58 5.89
CA SER A 277 30.68 -19.06 6.76
C SER A 277 29.47 -18.56 5.97
N SER A 278 28.27 -18.81 6.50
CA SER A 278 27.06 -18.17 5.98
C SER A 278 27.19 -16.65 6.08
N TRP A 279 26.60 -15.94 5.13
CA TRP A 279 26.40 -14.50 5.27
C TRP A 279 25.27 -14.23 6.27
N VAL A 280 25.37 -13.12 7.01
CA VAL A 280 24.40 -12.64 7.98
C VAL A 280 24.30 -11.12 7.87
N LEU A 281 23.08 -10.61 7.84
CA LEU A 281 22.77 -9.17 7.92
C LEU A 281 21.97 -8.92 9.20
N GLU A 282 22.46 -8.01 10.04
CA GLU A 282 21.87 -7.72 11.34
C GLU A 282 21.51 -6.24 11.47
N TYR A 283 20.37 -5.97 12.11
CA TYR A 283 19.92 -4.64 12.48
C TYR A 283 19.36 -4.67 13.90
N ALA A 284 19.62 -3.63 14.69
CA ALA A 284 19.12 -3.52 16.06
C ALA A 284 17.61 -3.21 16.09
N ALA A 285 16.78 -4.23 15.90
CA ALA A 285 15.32 -4.11 15.77
C ALA A 285 14.57 -3.94 17.11
N GLY A 286 15.24 -4.12 18.25
CA GLY A 286 14.60 -4.13 19.57
C GLY A 286 13.67 -5.34 19.77
N ASN A 287 12.71 -5.22 20.69
CA ASN A 287 11.81 -6.32 21.08
C ASN A 287 10.47 -6.35 20.32
N GLY A 288 10.21 -5.38 19.43
CA GLY A 288 8.99 -5.33 18.63
C GLY A 288 7.68 -5.14 19.40
N ALA A 289 7.70 -4.68 20.66
CA ALA A 289 6.47 -4.51 21.46
C ALA A 289 5.43 -3.61 20.78
N ALA A 290 5.86 -2.50 20.16
CA ALA A 290 4.97 -1.61 19.43
C ALA A 290 4.38 -2.28 18.17
N LEU A 291 5.12 -3.17 17.50
CA LEU A 291 4.64 -3.94 16.36
C LEU A 291 3.52 -4.90 16.79
N LEU A 292 3.70 -5.59 17.93
CA LEU A 292 2.66 -6.46 18.49
C LEU A 292 1.40 -5.68 18.90
N GLN A 293 1.57 -4.50 19.50
CA GLN A 293 0.45 -3.69 19.98
C GLN A 293 -0.33 -3.01 18.83
N LYS A 294 0.39 -2.48 17.84
CA LYS A 294 -0.19 -1.61 16.79
C LYS A 294 -0.43 -2.32 15.47
N GLY A 295 0.06 -3.56 15.32
CA GLY A 295 0.12 -4.24 14.05
C GLY A 295 1.16 -3.62 13.10
N GLY A 296 1.44 -4.31 12.01
CA GLY A 296 2.42 -3.89 11.01
C GLY A 296 2.88 -5.06 10.15
N GLN A 297 4.00 -4.89 9.45
CA GLN A 297 4.51 -5.88 8.50
C GLN A 297 6.03 -6.02 8.56
N ILE A 298 6.50 -7.25 8.39
CA ILE A 298 7.88 -7.56 8.02
C ILE A 298 7.85 -7.90 6.53
N ARG A 299 8.60 -7.16 5.71
CA ARG A 299 8.56 -7.31 4.25
C ARG A 299 9.96 -7.36 3.65
N CYS A 300 10.13 -8.20 2.63
CA CYS A 300 11.33 -8.27 1.81
C CYS A 300 10.93 -8.46 0.35
N ARG A 301 11.46 -7.61 -0.54
CA ARG A 301 11.37 -7.82 -1.99
C ARG A 301 12.72 -8.33 -2.47
N PHE A 302 12.74 -9.50 -3.10
CA PHE A 302 13.97 -10.18 -3.49
C PHE A 302 13.82 -10.84 -4.87
N LYS A 303 14.95 -11.24 -5.45
CA LYS A 303 15.05 -12.00 -6.70
C LYS A 303 16.04 -13.13 -6.47
N VAL A 304 15.64 -14.36 -6.75
CA VAL A 304 16.51 -15.54 -6.66
C VAL A 304 17.21 -15.73 -8.01
N SER A 305 18.50 -16.07 -7.98
CA SER A 305 19.31 -16.34 -9.17
C SER A 305 19.93 -17.73 -9.04
N GLY A 306 19.95 -18.47 -10.15
CA GLY A 306 20.49 -19.83 -10.21
C GLY A 306 19.49 -20.83 -10.79
N ALA A 307 19.96 -22.02 -11.13
CA ALA A 307 19.09 -23.12 -11.53
C ALA A 307 18.33 -23.66 -10.31
N LEU A 308 17.12 -24.18 -10.53
CA LEU A 308 16.36 -24.89 -9.50
C LEU A 308 17.13 -26.13 -9.04
N ALA A 309 17.43 -26.18 -7.74
CA ALA A 309 17.94 -27.38 -7.08
C ALA A 309 17.05 -27.71 -5.89
N ALA A 310 16.67 -28.98 -5.75
CA ALA A 310 15.76 -29.41 -4.69
C ALA A 310 16.38 -29.18 -3.30
N ASN A 311 15.57 -28.70 -2.36
CA ASN A 311 15.93 -28.46 -0.96
C ASN A 311 17.02 -27.39 -0.75
N GLN A 312 17.24 -26.51 -1.73
CA GLN A 312 18.23 -25.46 -1.64
C GLN A 312 17.67 -24.24 -0.88
N TYR A 313 18.41 -23.78 0.13
CA TYR A 313 18.06 -22.58 0.89
C TYR A 313 18.40 -21.30 0.12
N VAL A 314 17.51 -20.31 0.23
CA VAL A 314 17.76 -18.93 -0.21
C VAL A 314 18.24 -18.08 0.97
N MET A 315 17.37 -17.88 1.96
CA MET A 315 17.65 -17.06 3.16
C MET A 315 16.63 -17.32 4.26
N ALA A 316 16.89 -16.79 5.47
CA ALA A 316 15.98 -16.85 6.61
C ALA A 316 15.92 -15.50 7.35
N PHE A 317 14.78 -15.24 7.99
CA PHE A 317 14.51 -14.07 8.82
C PHE A 317 14.26 -14.54 10.24
N TYR A 318 15.19 -14.20 11.13
CA TYR A 318 15.08 -14.49 12.56
C TYR A 318 15.05 -13.19 13.35
N TRP A 319 14.03 -13.04 14.19
CA TRP A 319 13.93 -11.91 15.12
C TRP A 319 13.62 -12.44 16.53
N PRO A 320 14.63 -12.96 17.23
CA PRO A 320 14.49 -13.29 18.64
C PRO A 320 14.30 -12.03 19.48
N VAL A 321 13.47 -12.12 20.51
CA VAL A 321 13.17 -11.00 21.41
C VAL A 321 13.49 -11.37 22.84
N SER A 322 14.07 -10.41 23.57
CA SER A 322 14.46 -10.61 24.98
C SER A 322 13.26 -10.73 25.92
N SER A 323 12.10 -10.20 25.52
CA SER A 323 10.86 -10.22 26.30
C SER A 323 9.65 -9.96 25.40
N LEU A 324 8.48 -10.42 25.83
CA LEU A 324 7.19 -10.09 25.25
C LEU A 324 6.45 -9.09 26.16
N PRO A 325 5.46 -8.34 25.64
CA PRO A 325 4.61 -7.47 26.46
C PRO A 325 3.91 -8.26 27.58
N GLN A 326 3.59 -7.57 28.69
CA GLN A 326 2.90 -8.19 29.82
C GLN A 326 1.58 -8.84 29.37
N GLY A 327 1.34 -10.08 29.80
CA GLY A 327 0.15 -10.85 29.43
C GLY A 327 0.21 -11.51 28.04
N VAL A 328 1.31 -11.35 27.29
CA VAL A 328 1.53 -12.02 26.01
C VAL A 328 2.52 -13.16 26.18
N ALA A 329 2.12 -14.36 25.78
CA ALA A 329 2.97 -15.55 25.75
C ALA A 329 2.75 -16.32 24.46
N LEU A 330 3.84 -16.82 23.86
CA LEU A 330 3.75 -17.75 22.74
C LEU A 330 3.35 -19.13 23.25
N THR A 331 2.48 -19.80 22.51
CA THR A 331 2.13 -21.21 22.75
C THR A 331 3.21 -22.14 22.20
N GLY A 332 3.28 -23.37 22.71
CA GLY A 332 4.21 -24.40 22.24
C GLY A 332 5.42 -24.58 23.17
N ASP A 333 6.30 -25.51 22.81
CA ASP A 333 7.37 -26.04 23.66
C ASP A 333 8.79 -25.73 23.12
N GLY A 334 8.91 -24.80 22.18
CA GLY A 334 10.19 -24.43 21.53
C GLY A 334 11.15 -23.60 22.39
N GLY A 335 10.69 -23.06 23.52
CA GLY A 335 11.53 -22.43 24.54
C GLY A 335 12.17 -21.08 24.17
N ASN A 336 11.89 -20.52 23.00
CA ASN A 336 12.45 -19.25 22.53
C ASN A 336 11.35 -18.36 21.94
N ASN A 337 11.39 -17.07 22.27
CA ASN A 337 10.43 -16.09 21.73
C ASN A 337 11.03 -15.42 20.49
N LEU A 338 10.41 -15.65 19.33
CA LEU A 338 10.77 -15.00 18.07
C LEU A 338 9.54 -14.39 17.40
N LEU A 339 9.65 -13.14 16.94
CA LEU A 339 8.61 -12.48 16.13
C LEU A 339 8.68 -12.89 14.66
N ALA A 340 9.85 -13.35 14.21
CA ALA A 340 10.04 -13.95 12.90
C ALA A 340 10.96 -15.16 13.04
N ALA A 341 10.58 -16.28 12.41
CA ALA A 341 11.43 -17.45 12.23
C ALA A 341 11.11 -18.09 10.87
N PHE A 342 11.13 -17.28 9.81
CA PHE A 342 10.72 -17.72 8.48
C PHE A 342 11.94 -18.00 7.62
N TYR A 343 11.89 -19.02 6.77
CA TYR A 343 12.93 -19.28 5.79
C TYR A 343 12.36 -19.59 4.42
N ILE A 344 13.17 -19.32 3.40
CA ILE A 344 12.82 -19.52 2.00
C ILE A 344 13.69 -20.64 1.44
N GLN A 345 13.04 -21.66 0.89
CA GLN A 345 13.70 -22.86 0.40
C GLN A 345 12.95 -23.41 -0.81
N THR A 346 13.69 -23.91 -1.80
CA THR A 346 13.10 -24.65 -2.91
C THR A 346 12.74 -26.06 -2.48
N ASP A 347 11.62 -26.59 -2.97
CA ASP A 347 11.47 -28.04 -3.10
C ASP A 347 11.88 -28.48 -4.52
N ALA A 348 11.38 -29.63 -5.00
CA ALA A 348 11.71 -30.12 -6.33
C ALA A 348 11.14 -29.26 -7.48
N LYS A 349 10.19 -28.35 -7.19
CA LYS A 349 9.46 -27.58 -8.19
C LYS A 349 9.31 -26.12 -7.79
N ASP A 350 9.02 -25.88 -6.51
CA ASP A 350 8.44 -24.64 -6.05
C ASP A 350 9.37 -23.91 -5.08
N LEU A 351 9.19 -22.59 -4.96
CA LEU A 351 9.89 -21.78 -3.96
C LEU A 351 8.99 -21.51 -2.75
N ASN A 352 9.28 -22.15 -1.63
CA ASN A 352 8.42 -22.16 -0.46
C ASN A 352 8.84 -21.16 0.62
N VAL A 353 7.86 -20.65 1.36
CA VAL A 353 8.05 -19.95 2.64
C VAL A 353 7.68 -20.91 3.76
N MET A 354 8.60 -21.12 4.68
CA MET A 354 8.48 -22.06 5.78
C MET A 354 8.62 -21.34 7.12
N TYR A 355 7.91 -21.81 8.14
CA TYR A 355 8.03 -21.36 9.52
C TYR A 355 8.82 -22.37 10.33
N HIS A 356 9.98 -21.93 10.85
CA HIS A 356 10.85 -22.74 11.70
C HIS A 356 10.34 -22.72 13.14
N ASN A 357 9.31 -23.51 13.40
CA ASN A 357 8.64 -23.60 14.71
C ASN A 357 8.64 -25.00 15.31
N ALA A 358 9.25 -25.98 14.65
CA ALA A 358 9.39 -27.34 15.15
C ALA A 358 10.85 -27.70 15.39
N LYS A 359 11.09 -28.68 16.26
CA LYS A 359 12.43 -29.21 16.59
C LYS A 359 13.10 -29.90 15.39
N VAL A 360 12.30 -30.42 14.46
CA VAL A 360 12.75 -31.10 13.24
C VAL A 360 12.11 -30.45 12.02
N ALA A 361 12.90 -30.21 10.98
CA ALA A 361 12.47 -29.42 9.82
C ALA A 361 11.32 -30.06 9.03
N THR A 362 11.15 -31.39 9.11
CA THR A 362 10.01 -32.10 8.49
C THR A 362 8.66 -31.71 9.10
N ASN A 363 8.66 -31.15 10.31
CA ASN A 363 7.46 -30.71 11.02
C ASN A 363 7.32 -29.18 11.00
N ASN A 364 8.22 -28.46 10.34
CA ASN A 364 8.06 -27.02 10.14
C ASN A 364 6.84 -26.75 9.27
N LEU A 365 6.09 -25.69 9.60
CA LEU A 365 4.89 -25.34 8.87
C LEU A 365 5.25 -24.68 7.53
N LYS A 366 4.63 -25.13 6.43
CA LYS A 366 4.65 -24.41 5.16
C LYS A 366 3.66 -23.25 5.25
N LEU A 367 4.14 -22.01 5.15
CA LEU A 367 3.31 -20.81 5.19
C LEU A 367 2.72 -20.48 3.82
N GLY A 368 3.41 -20.85 2.75
CA GLY A 368 2.98 -20.63 1.37
C GLY A 368 4.07 -20.99 0.35
N SER A 369 3.77 -20.78 -0.92
CA SER A 369 4.70 -20.89 -2.05
C SER A 369 4.59 -19.64 -2.92
N PHE A 370 5.69 -19.23 -3.56
CA PHE A 370 5.72 -18.15 -4.56
C PHE A 370 5.33 -18.63 -5.96
N GLY A 371 5.05 -19.91 -6.13
CA GLY A 371 4.92 -20.58 -7.42
C GLY A 371 5.43 -21.99 -7.24
#